data_AF-A0A7Y8H9P5-F1
#
_entry.id   AF-A0A7Y8H9P5-F1
#
_cell.length_a   1.000
_cell.length_b   1.000
_cell.length_c   1.000
_cell.angle_alpha   90.00
_cell.angle_beta   90.00
_cell.angle_gamma   90.00
#
_symmetry.space_group_name_H-M   'P 1'
#
loop_
_entity.id
_entity.type
_entity.pdbx_description
1 polymer ?
#
loop_
_entity_poly.entity_id
_entity_poly.type
_entity_poly.pdbx_seq_one_letter_code
_entity_poly.pdbx_strand_id
1 'polypeptide(L)'
;MSKYSFLILLFFISFLFIFEFNDAYGQDAKYIILMIADGWGPNHIEATNKYCQSSGLCDYTPTYQTGPEWVQHWISTFPHGGNYDPSQAWNDFNYVKQGATDSAAAATALYSGVKTQNGRVNVSNDGSNRLDTVWEKAKNIGKGVGSISTVPISHATPGAFCSHNDDRNNTYAIADECLFGDPNTTGSTSIDPKYGGGHGSTYPPVDVIIGAGGSDYVNDLIINKLRGESGQPGKHFLVERQTGVDGGDALLNAANDPDVTKLVGLFDQVYRKADGSGRTAGFSDDFSTNTTGEYTVTHTWTQGGVGSFLYDSGGKRARVLT
;
A
#
# COMPACT_ATOMS: atom_id res chain seq x y z
N MET A 1 -43.27 -30.81 41.69
CA MET A 1 -41.82 -30.55 41.59
C MET A 1 -41.33 -30.03 42.93
N SER A 2 -40.24 -30.56 43.47
CA SER A 2 -39.68 -30.05 44.73
C SER A 2 -39.10 -28.64 44.50
N LYS A 3 -39.03 -27.80 45.55
CA LYS A 3 -38.40 -26.46 45.47
C LYS A 3 -36.98 -26.52 44.88
N TYR A 4 -36.28 -27.64 45.05
CA TYR A 4 -34.96 -27.89 44.49
C TYR A 4 -34.97 -28.09 42.97
N SER A 5 -36.00 -28.74 42.40
CA SER A 5 -36.12 -28.89 40.94
C SER A 5 -36.38 -27.57 40.21
N PHE A 6 -37.05 -26.61 40.86
CA PHE A 6 -37.32 -25.30 40.27
C PHE A 6 -36.08 -24.39 40.27
N LEU A 7 -35.27 -24.44 41.32
CA LEU A 7 -34.00 -23.70 41.42
C LEU A 7 -32.95 -24.21 40.44
N ILE A 8 -32.86 -25.53 40.24
CA ILE A 8 -31.93 -26.12 39.25
C ILE A 8 -32.32 -25.72 37.82
N LEU A 9 -33.62 -25.66 37.52
CA LEU A 9 -34.12 -25.23 36.22
C LEU A 9 -33.83 -23.73 35.96
N LEU A 10 -34.01 -22.87 36.96
CA LEU A 10 -33.66 -21.45 36.89
C LEU A 10 -32.15 -21.22 36.70
N PHE A 11 -31.31 -22.02 37.37
CA PHE A 11 -29.85 -21.94 37.22
C PHE A 11 -29.40 -22.36 35.81
N PHE A 12 -30.05 -23.36 35.21
CA PHE A 12 -29.78 -23.77 33.83
C PHE A 12 -30.27 -22.74 32.80
N ILE A 13 -31.44 -22.14 33.01
CA ILE A 13 -31.95 -21.08 32.13
C ILE A 13 -31.08 -19.81 32.23
N SER A 14 -30.61 -19.43 33.42
CA SER A 14 -29.67 -18.30 33.55
C SER A 14 -28.31 -18.57 32.92
N PHE A 15 -27.83 -19.83 32.92
CA PHE A 15 -26.57 -20.20 32.25
C PHE A 15 -26.71 -20.21 30.72
N LEU A 16 -27.90 -20.50 30.20
CA LEU A 16 -28.22 -20.43 28.76
C LEU A 16 -28.28 -18.98 28.22
N PHE A 17 -28.53 -17.99 29.08
CA PHE A 17 -28.55 -16.57 28.70
C PHE A 17 -27.20 -15.83 28.88
N ILE A 18 -26.15 -16.49 29.42
CA ILE A 18 -24.82 -15.88 29.63
C ILE A 18 -23.86 -16.17 28.45
N PHE A 19 -24.26 -17.02 27.50
CA PHE A 19 -23.56 -17.20 26.23
C PHE A 19 -24.35 -16.54 25.10
N GLU A 20 -24.53 -15.22 25.17
CA GLU A 20 -24.51 -14.44 23.95
C GLU A 20 -23.09 -14.58 23.40
N PHE A 21 -22.92 -15.51 22.45
CA PHE A 21 -21.82 -15.45 21.52
C PHE A 21 -21.93 -14.07 20.86
N ASN A 22 -21.13 -13.11 21.31
CA ASN A 22 -20.76 -12.01 20.43
C ASN A 22 -20.23 -12.70 19.18
N ASP A 23 -20.97 -12.61 18.07
CA ASP A 23 -20.45 -12.96 16.77
C ASP A 23 -19.16 -12.16 16.62
N ALA A 24 -18.02 -12.83 16.80
CA ALA A 24 -16.76 -12.29 16.36
C ALA A 24 -16.99 -11.95 14.88
N TYR A 25 -16.66 -10.72 14.48
CA TYR A 25 -16.67 -10.25 13.09
C TYR A 25 -15.68 -11.08 12.25
N GLY A 26 -15.99 -12.36 12.03
CA GLY A 26 -15.10 -13.41 11.56
C GLY A 26 -15.56 -13.98 10.24
N GLN A 27 -16.03 -13.13 9.33
CA GLN A 27 -16.06 -13.50 7.92
C GLN A 27 -14.66 -13.28 7.34
N ASP A 28 -14.21 -14.18 6.48
CA ASP A 28 -12.93 -14.03 5.80
C ASP A 28 -12.89 -12.71 5.02
N ALA A 29 -11.81 -11.94 5.18
CA ALA A 29 -11.66 -10.67 4.49
C ALA A 29 -11.61 -10.89 2.97
N LYS A 30 -12.64 -10.42 2.26
CA LYS A 30 -12.69 -10.49 0.80
C LYS A 30 -11.59 -9.63 0.17
N TYR A 31 -11.37 -8.44 0.74
CA TYR A 31 -10.41 -7.43 0.30
C TYR A 31 -9.54 -6.98 1.48
N ILE A 32 -8.27 -6.71 1.19
CA ILE A 32 -7.33 -6.09 2.13
C ILE A 32 -6.82 -4.83 1.44
N ILE A 33 -7.06 -3.68 2.08
CA ILE A 33 -6.56 -2.38 1.62
C ILE A 33 -5.61 -1.89 2.70
N LEU A 34 -4.34 -1.72 2.34
CA LEU A 34 -3.34 -1.16 3.23
C LEU A 34 -2.95 0.23 2.74
N MET A 35 -3.28 1.24 3.53
CA MET A 35 -2.87 2.62 3.29
C MET A 35 -1.62 2.93 4.10
N ILE A 36 -0.57 3.40 3.42
CA ILE A 36 0.70 3.74 4.05
C ILE A 36 0.97 5.22 3.81
N ALA A 37 1.05 5.98 4.90
CA ALA A 37 1.56 7.34 4.87
C ALA A 37 3.01 7.32 5.39
N ASP A 38 3.96 7.45 4.48
CA ASP A 38 5.39 7.38 4.80
C ASP A 38 5.79 8.55 5.72
N GLY A 39 6.46 8.25 6.84
CA GLY A 39 6.83 9.24 7.87
C GLY A 39 5.69 9.71 8.78
N TRP A 40 4.49 9.13 8.69
CA TRP A 40 3.31 9.64 9.40
C TRP A 40 3.19 9.15 10.85
N GLY A 41 3.78 9.92 11.77
CA GLY A 41 3.66 9.71 13.22
C GLY A 41 2.52 10.48 13.90
N PRO A 42 2.28 10.27 15.22
CA PRO A 42 1.19 10.91 15.97
C PRO A 42 1.14 12.43 15.85
N ASN A 43 2.31 13.10 15.89
CA ASN A 43 2.37 14.57 15.79
C ASN A 43 1.94 15.08 14.40
N HIS A 44 2.14 14.30 13.35
CA HIS A 44 1.64 14.65 12.03
C HIS A 44 0.12 14.49 11.96
N ILE A 45 -0.46 13.47 12.60
CA ILE A 45 -1.92 13.31 12.72
C ILE A 45 -2.52 14.53 13.43
N GLU A 46 -1.94 14.93 14.58
CA GLU A 46 -2.39 16.10 15.32
C GLU A 46 -2.29 17.40 14.49
N ALA A 47 -1.14 17.60 13.81
CA ALA A 47 -0.92 18.76 12.95
C ALA A 47 -1.93 18.80 11.78
N THR A 48 -2.15 17.67 11.10
CA THR A 48 -3.12 17.58 10.00
C THR A 48 -4.54 17.86 10.48
N ASN A 49 -4.95 17.31 11.62
CA ASN A 49 -6.28 17.58 12.19
C ASN A 49 -6.47 19.07 12.50
N LYS A 50 -5.47 19.72 13.12
CA LYS A 50 -5.52 21.16 13.41
C LYS A 50 -5.57 22.00 12.13
N TYR A 51 -4.70 21.69 11.16
CA TYR A 51 -4.66 22.40 9.88
C TYR A 51 -6.01 22.32 9.17
N CYS A 52 -6.54 21.10 9.05
CA CYS A 52 -7.78 20.81 8.37
C CYS A 52 -8.98 21.52 9.01
N GLN A 53 -9.11 21.47 10.34
CA GLN A 53 -10.15 22.21 11.08
C GLN A 53 -10.00 23.73 10.92
N SER A 54 -8.79 24.26 11.13
CA SER A 54 -8.54 25.71 11.03
C SER A 54 -8.76 26.28 9.63
N SER A 55 -8.62 25.43 8.60
CA SER A 55 -8.81 25.77 7.19
C SER A 55 -10.22 25.47 6.69
N GLY A 56 -11.12 24.96 7.55
CA GLY A 56 -12.49 24.57 7.17
C GLY A 56 -12.55 23.41 6.17
N LEU A 57 -11.50 22.58 6.09
CA LEU A 57 -11.43 21.42 5.20
C LEU A 57 -12.10 20.18 5.80
N CYS A 58 -12.27 20.13 7.13
CA CYS A 58 -13.00 19.08 7.81
C CYS A 58 -13.73 19.60 9.04
N ASP A 59 -14.93 19.06 9.24
CA ASP A 59 -15.81 19.41 10.35
C ASP A 59 -15.51 18.61 11.63
N TYR A 60 -14.87 17.44 11.50
CA TYR A 60 -14.58 16.53 12.61
C TYR A 60 -13.33 15.69 12.36
N THR A 61 -12.76 15.15 13.45
CA THR A 61 -11.68 14.17 13.39
C THR A 61 -12.20 12.86 12.76
N PRO A 62 -11.52 12.29 11.73
CA PRO A 62 -11.98 11.08 11.06
C PRO A 62 -12.27 9.92 12.02
N THR A 63 -13.34 9.16 11.76
CA THR A 63 -13.77 8.06 12.65
C THR A 63 -12.72 6.97 12.83
N TYR A 64 -11.86 6.73 11.84
CA TYR A 64 -10.74 5.78 12.00
C TYR A 64 -9.73 6.18 13.10
N GLN A 65 -9.76 7.44 13.55
CA GLN A 65 -8.89 7.95 14.60
C GLN A 65 -9.53 7.92 16.00
N THR A 66 -10.84 7.75 16.13
CA THR A 66 -11.54 7.89 17.43
C THR A 66 -12.69 6.90 17.65
N GLY A 67 -13.17 6.26 16.59
CA GLY A 67 -14.30 5.34 16.60
C GLY A 67 -13.96 4.04 17.31
N PRO A 68 -14.84 3.52 18.18
CA PRO A 68 -14.62 2.29 18.94
C PRO A 68 -14.52 1.04 18.05
N GLU A 69 -14.97 1.12 16.80
CA GLU A 69 -14.86 0.07 15.80
C GLU A 69 -13.44 -0.06 15.20
N TRP A 70 -12.57 0.93 15.42
CA TRP A 70 -11.21 0.94 14.87
C TRP A 70 -10.19 0.55 15.93
N VAL A 71 -9.43 -0.50 15.62
CA VAL A 71 -8.32 -0.93 16.46
C VAL A 71 -7.10 -0.09 16.15
N GLN A 72 -6.54 0.54 17.18
CA GLN A 72 -5.38 1.40 17.06
C GLN A 72 -4.19 0.79 17.78
N HIS A 73 -3.11 0.60 17.04
CA HIS A 73 -1.85 0.11 17.59
C HIS A 73 -0.72 1.02 17.19
N TRP A 74 0.14 1.34 18.17
CA TRP A 74 1.43 1.93 17.89
C TRP A 74 2.43 0.82 17.59
N ILE A 75 3.14 0.96 16.48
CA ILE A 75 4.16 0.01 16.03
C ILE A 75 5.53 0.64 16.24
N SER A 76 6.53 -0.16 16.62
CA SER A 76 7.90 0.31 16.82
C SER A 76 8.49 0.86 15.52
N THR A 77 9.21 1.99 15.61
CA THR A 77 9.85 2.68 14.48
C THR A 77 11.31 2.28 14.27
N PHE A 78 11.69 1.05 14.63
CA PHE A 78 13.08 0.57 14.60
C PHE A 78 13.23 -0.65 13.69
N PRO A 79 14.34 -0.75 12.94
CA PRO A 79 14.66 -1.92 12.13
C PRO A 79 15.03 -3.11 13.02
N HIS A 80 15.40 -4.23 12.40
CA HIS A 80 15.90 -5.39 13.12
C HIS A 80 17.03 -5.03 14.09
N GLY A 81 16.95 -5.52 15.34
CA GLY A 81 17.94 -5.28 16.39
C GLY A 81 17.82 -3.92 17.09
N GLY A 82 16.95 -3.02 16.62
CA GLY A 82 16.65 -1.77 17.32
C GLY A 82 15.61 -1.96 18.42
N ASN A 83 15.65 -1.07 19.43
CA ASN A 83 14.79 -1.09 20.61
C ASN A 83 14.24 0.30 20.90
N TYR A 84 13.07 0.36 21.53
CA TYR A 84 12.46 1.59 22.01
C TYR A 84 12.45 1.60 23.54
N ASP A 85 13.09 2.61 24.14
CA ASP A 85 13.04 2.91 25.56
C ASP A 85 12.16 4.17 25.75
N PRO A 86 10.95 4.03 26.34
CA PRO A 86 10.06 5.17 26.55
C PRO A 86 10.61 6.19 27.54
N SER A 87 11.45 5.78 28.49
CA SER A 87 12.08 6.70 29.44
C SER A 87 13.12 7.58 28.75
N GLN A 88 13.96 6.98 27.89
CA GLN A 88 14.91 7.76 27.09
C GLN A 88 14.22 8.64 26.07
N ALA A 89 13.17 8.14 25.41
CA ALA A 89 12.37 8.93 24.47
C ALA A 89 11.77 10.18 25.10
N TRP A 90 11.40 10.13 26.39
CA TRP A 90 10.85 11.28 27.10
C TRP A 90 11.92 12.24 27.65
N ASN A 91 13.10 11.72 28.02
CA ASN A 91 14.13 12.50 28.72
C ASN A 91 15.27 13.01 27.82
N ASP A 92 15.46 12.45 26.62
CA ASP A 92 16.51 12.86 25.68
C ASP A 92 15.97 13.04 24.26
N PHE A 93 15.93 14.30 23.81
CA PHE A 93 15.50 14.66 22.45
C PHE A 93 16.35 14.00 21.36
N ASN A 94 17.63 13.70 21.62
CA ASN A 94 18.50 13.08 20.63
C ASN A 94 18.30 11.57 20.52
N TYR A 95 17.67 10.91 21.50
CA TYR A 95 17.39 9.48 21.47
C TYR A 95 16.48 9.13 20.29
N VAL A 96 15.35 9.84 20.15
CA VAL A 96 14.36 9.59 19.08
C VAL A 96 14.85 9.96 17.69
N LYS A 97 16.00 10.63 17.58
CA LYS A 97 16.64 10.99 16.30
C LYS A 97 17.60 9.91 15.78
N GLN A 98 17.81 8.84 16.55
CA GLN A 98 18.79 7.80 16.25
C GLN A 98 18.11 6.44 16.07
N GLY A 99 18.71 5.58 15.24
CA GLY A 99 18.26 4.21 15.06
C GLY A 99 16.91 4.03 14.36
N ALA A 100 16.34 5.10 13.79
CA ALA A 100 15.07 5.03 13.09
C ALA A 100 15.13 4.04 11.91
N THR A 101 14.03 3.32 11.73
CA THR A 101 13.82 2.49 10.54
C THR A 101 13.78 3.38 9.31
N ASP A 102 14.27 2.86 8.19
CA ASP A 102 14.01 3.44 6.89
C ASP A 102 12.74 2.84 6.27
N SER A 103 12.27 3.42 5.15
CA SER A 103 11.07 2.97 4.45
C SER A 103 11.17 1.51 3.96
N ALA A 104 12.37 1.03 3.59
CA ALA A 104 12.56 -0.32 3.07
C ALA A 104 12.40 -1.39 4.17
N ALA A 105 13.05 -1.18 5.32
CA ALA A 105 12.91 -2.08 6.46
C ALA A 105 11.49 -2.05 7.05
N ALA A 106 10.85 -0.87 7.07
CA ALA A 106 9.46 -0.72 7.52
C ALA A 106 8.48 -1.44 6.58
N ALA A 107 8.59 -1.25 5.26
CA ALA A 107 7.77 -1.91 4.27
C ALA A 107 7.97 -3.44 4.30
N THR A 108 9.22 -3.90 4.44
CA THR A 108 9.54 -5.32 4.61
C THR A 108 8.82 -5.91 5.83
N ALA A 109 8.85 -5.22 6.98
CA ALA A 109 8.17 -5.66 8.17
C ALA A 109 6.63 -5.69 7.98
N LEU A 110 6.06 -4.70 7.30
CA LEU A 110 4.63 -4.64 7.00
C LEU A 110 4.18 -5.74 6.04
N TYR A 111 4.97 -6.06 5.02
CA TYR A 111 4.57 -6.96 3.94
C TYR A 111 4.92 -8.42 4.23
N SER A 112 6.05 -8.71 4.87
CA SER A 112 6.49 -10.08 5.19
C SER A 112 6.18 -10.49 6.63
N GLY A 113 5.93 -9.53 7.53
CA GLY A 113 5.82 -9.77 8.97
C GLY A 113 7.17 -9.94 9.67
N VAL A 114 8.29 -9.78 8.96
CA VAL A 114 9.65 -9.97 9.49
C VAL A 114 10.45 -8.68 9.39
N LYS A 115 11.04 -8.25 10.51
CA LYS A 115 11.95 -7.09 10.52
C LYS A 115 13.29 -7.44 9.88
N THR A 116 13.83 -6.48 9.11
CA THR A 116 15.16 -6.55 8.51
C THR A 116 15.99 -5.29 8.80
N GLN A 117 17.22 -5.22 8.30
CA GLN A 117 18.08 -4.03 8.42
C GLN A 117 17.65 -2.92 7.46
N ASN A 118 17.99 -1.67 7.79
CA ASN A 118 17.72 -0.53 6.91
C ASN A 118 18.30 -0.76 5.51
N GLY A 119 17.55 -0.36 4.49
CA GLY A 119 17.92 -0.51 3.08
C GLY A 119 17.56 -1.86 2.46
N ARG A 120 17.33 -2.91 3.25
CA ARG A 120 16.92 -4.23 2.75
C ARG A 120 15.45 -4.23 2.32
N VAL A 121 15.14 -4.91 1.22
CA VAL A 121 13.79 -5.04 0.64
C VAL A 121 13.40 -6.52 0.63
N ASN A 122 12.47 -6.92 1.50
CA ASN A 122 11.97 -8.30 1.65
C ASN A 122 13.04 -9.39 1.72
N VAL A 123 14.18 -9.11 2.34
CA VAL A 123 15.20 -10.11 2.60
C VAL A 123 15.55 -10.12 4.08
N SER A 124 16.07 -11.26 4.56
CA SER A 124 16.52 -11.41 5.94
C SER A 124 17.56 -10.34 6.30
N ASN A 125 17.78 -10.13 7.60
CA ASN A 125 18.67 -9.08 8.10
C ASN A 125 20.11 -9.16 7.52
N ASP A 126 20.58 -10.37 7.25
CA ASP A 126 21.88 -10.71 6.68
C ASP A 126 21.85 -10.79 5.13
N GLY A 127 20.68 -10.65 4.53
CA GLY A 127 20.45 -10.78 3.09
C GLY A 127 20.64 -12.22 2.58
N SER A 128 20.58 -13.24 3.45
CA SER A 128 20.77 -14.63 3.01
C SER A 128 19.51 -15.28 2.45
N ASN A 129 18.33 -14.79 2.85
CA ASN A 129 17.04 -15.38 2.49
C ASN A 129 16.06 -14.31 2.01
N ARG A 130 15.31 -14.68 0.97
CA ARG A 130 14.08 -14.00 0.55
C ARG A 130 12.99 -14.17 1.63
N LEU A 131 12.15 -13.16 1.82
CA LEU A 131 11.03 -13.18 2.76
C LEU A 131 9.69 -13.09 2.01
N ASP A 132 8.89 -14.16 2.04
CA ASP A 132 7.58 -14.18 1.40
C ASP A 132 6.63 -13.10 1.93
N THR A 133 6.07 -12.31 1.03
CA THR A 133 5.12 -11.25 1.36
C THR A 133 3.67 -11.74 1.41
N VAL A 134 2.80 -11.00 2.09
CA VAL A 134 1.35 -11.21 2.07
C VAL A 134 0.75 -11.06 0.66
N TRP A 135 1.38 -10.24 -0.19
CA TRP A 135 0.94 -10.01 -1.57
C TRP A 135 1.24 -11.20 -2.47
N GLU A 136 2.41 -11.82 -2.32
CA GLU A 136 2.73 -13.09 -3.00
C GLU A 136 1.79 -14.21 -2.54
N LYS A 137 1.50 -14.29 -1.24
CA LYS A 137 0.51 -15.24 -0.71
C LYS A 137 -0.87 -15.01 -1.32
N ALA A 138 -1.30 -13.76 -1.44
CA ALA A 138 -2.56 -13.39 -2.11
C ALA A 138 -2.56 -13.79 -3.59
N LYS A 139 -1.44 -13.57 -4.30
CA LYS A 139 -1.28 -14.00 -5.70
C LYS A 139 -1.33 -15.50 -5.88
N ASN A 140 -0.68 -16.25 -5.00
CA ASN A 140 -0.64 -17.71 -5.04
C ASN A 140 -2.03 -18.35 -4.84
N ILE A 141 -2.94 -17.67 -4.14
CA ILE A 141 -4.34 -18.10 -3.99
C ILE A 141 -5.28 -17.47 -5.04
N GLY A 142 -4.73 -16.87 -6.09
CA GLY A 142 -5.48 -16.36 -7.24
C GLY A 142 -6.18 -15.00 -7.03
N LYS A 143 -5.81 -14.24 -6.00
CA LYS A 143 -6.28 -12.86 -5.82
C LYS A 143 -5.45 -11.89 -6.67
N GLY A 144 -6.11 -10.85 -7.17
CA GLY A 144 -5.43 -9.69 -7.76
C GLY A 144 -4.67 -8.91 -6.70
N VAL A 145 -3.51 -8.35 -7.07
CA VAL A 145 -2.73 -7.46 -6.19
C VAL A 145 -2.27 -6.22 -6.93
N GLY A 146 -2.23 -5.09 -6.22
CA GLY A 146 -1.75 -3.84 -6.79
C GLY A 146 -1.18 -2.87 -5.78
N SER A 147 -0.28 -2.03 -6.25
CA SER A 147 0.38 -0.96 -5.50
C SER A 147 0.18 0.37 -6.19
N ILE A 148 -0.24 1.40 -5.44
CA ILE A 148 -0.45 2.74 -5.93
C ILE A 148 0.32 3.68 -5.02
N SER A 149 1.11 4.57 -5.61
CA SER A 149 1.98 5.46 -4.85
C SER A 149 2.10 6.84 -5.47
N THR A 150 2.41 7.82 -4.63
CA THR A 150 2.77 9.17 -5.07
C THR A 150 4.26 9.32 -5.42
N VAL A 151 5.06 8.29 -5.14
CA VAL A 151 6.51 8.27 -5.39
C VAL A 151 6.83 7.30 -6.55
N PRO A 152 8.10 7.22 -7.00
CA PRO A 152 8.47 6.26 -8.04
C PRO A 152 8.13 4.81 -7.68
N ILE A 153 7.75 4.02 -8.69
CA ILE A 153 7.26 2.65 -8.49
C ILE A 153 8.30 1.72 -7.84
N SER A 154 9.60 1.99 -8.04
CA SER A 154 10.72 1.26 -7.44
C SER A 154 11.34 1.99 -6.24
N HIS A 155 10.67 3.03 -5.70
CA HIS A 155 11.01 3.55 -4.38
C HIS A 155 10.74 2.48 -3.31
N ALA A 156 11.39 2.58 -2.14
CA ALA A 156 11.39 1.53 -1.12
C ALA A 156 10.01 0.95 -0.77
N THR A 157 9.03 1.80 -0.44
CA THR A 157 7.69 1.35 -0.01
C THR A 157 6.93 0.63 -1.15
N PRO A 158 6.68 1.25 -2.33
CA PRO A 158 6.02 0.54 -3.43
C PRO A 158 6.87 -0.57 -4.04
N GLY A 159 8.20 -0.45 -4.06
CA GLY A 159 9.10 -1.46 -4.59
C GLY A 159 9.11 -2.72 -3.73
N ALA A 160 9.10 -2.58 -2.40
CA ALA A 160 8.95 -3.71 -1.49
C ALA A 160 7.59 -4.42 -1.63
N PHE A 161 6.60 -3.85 -2.32
CA PHE A 161 5.35 -4.57 -2.56
C PHE A 161 5.57 -5.80 -3.47
N CYS A 162 6.56 -5.73 -4.38
CA CYS A 162 6.71 -6.66 -5.49
C CYS A 162 8.13 -7.10 -5.80
N SER A 163 9.11 -6.75 -4.97
CA SER A 163 10.52 -7.07 -5.19
C SER A 163 11.25 -7.52 -3.95
N HIS A 164 12.41 -8.14 -4.15
CA HIS A 164 13.28 -8.66 -3.10
C HIS A 164 14.73 -8.32 -3.43
N ASN A 165 15.30 -7.42 -2.64
CA ASN A 165 16.60 -6.84 -2.95
C ASN A 165 17.43 -6.53 -1.72
N ASP A 166 18.74 -6.67 -1.88
CA ASP A 166 19.76 -6.33 -0.90
C ASP A 166 19.86 -4.83 -0.59
N ASP A 167 19.49 -3.96 -1.52
CA ASP A 167 19.57 -2.51 -1.35
C ASP A 167 18.43 -1.83 -2.11
N ARG A 168 17.63 -1.02 -1.40
CA ARG A 168 16.56 -0.17 -1.93
C ARG A 168 17.02 0.78 -3.05
N ASN A 169 18.31 1.03 -3.17
CA ASN A 169 18.91 1.86 -4.22
C ASN A 169 19.14 1.10 -5.53
N ASN A 170 18.95 -0.23 -5.56
CA ASN A 170 18.94 -1.04 -6.77
C ASN A 170 17.60 -0.89 -7.51
N THR A 171 17.26 0.36 -7.82
CA THR A 171 15.93 0.75 -8.30
C THR A 171 15.56 0.12 -9.64
N TYR A 172 16.54 -0.15 -10.51
CA TYR A 172 16.29 -0.80 -11.80
C TYR A 172 15.99 -2.29 -11.63
N ALA A 173 16.72 -3.01 -10.77
CA ALA A 173 16.38 -4.39 -10.44
C ALA A 173 15.00 -4.50 -9.78
N ILE A 174 14.69 -3.59 -8.85
CA ILE A 174 13.39 -3.53 -8.19
C ILE A 174 12.27 -3.28 -9.21
N ALA A 175 12.44 -2.32 -10.12
CA ALA A 175 11.46 -2.04 -11.16
C ALA A 175 11.27 -3.24 -12.11
N ASP A 176 12.36 -3.88 -12.52
CA ASP A 176 12.34 -5.07 -13.38
C ASP A 176 11.57 -6.23 -12.72
N GLU A 177 11.84 -6.53 -11.45
CA GLU A 177 11.14 -7.58 -10.71
C GLU A 177 9.65 -7.26 -10.55
N CYS A 178 9.32 -6.00 -10.22
CA CYS A 178 7.93 -5.57 -10.09
C CYS A 178 7.15 -5.70 -11.40
N LEU A 179 7.72 -5.25 -12.52
CA LEU A 179 7.02 -5.19 -13.81
C LEU A 179 7.02 -6.53 -14.55
N PHE A 180 8.13 -7.26 -14.49
CA PHE A 180 8.36 -8.44 -15.33
C PHE A 180 8.54 -9.74 -14.54
N GLY A 181 8.62 -9.65 -13.22
CA GLY A 181 8.81 -10.78 -12.33
C GLY A 181 10.26 -11.19 -12.13
N ASP A 182 11.22 -10.60 -12.85
CA ASP A 182 12.64 -10.94 -12.75
C ASP A 182 13.49 -9.65 -12.70
N PRO A 183 14.38 -9.49 -11.70
CA PRO A 183 15.18 -8.28 -11.47
C PRO A 183 16.21 -7.97 -12.57
N ASN A 184 16.39 -8.86 -13.56
CA ASN A 184 17.38 -8.72 -14.62
C ASN A 184 16.77 -8.91 -16.02
N THR A 185 15.47 -8.66 -16.17
CA THR A 185 14.74 -8.78 -17.44
C THR A 185 15.29 -7.85 -18.53
N THR A 186 15.62 -6.61 -18.17
CA THR A 186 16.03 -5.56 -19.12
C THR A 186 17.50 -5.21 -19.03
N GLY A 187 18.17 -5.61 -17.95
CA GLY A 187 19.59 -5.35 -17.78
C GLY A 187 20.24 -6.11 -16.64
N SER A 188 21.51 -5.79 -16.41
CA SER A 188 22.32 -6.35 -15.32
C SER A 188 23.32 -5.32 -14.81
N THR A 189 24.08 -5.67 -13.79
CA THR A 189 25.14 -4.81 -13.23
C THR A 189 26.24 -4.45 -14.23
N SER A 190 26.33 -5.15 -15.37
CA SER A 190 27.24 -4.76 -16.46
C SER A 190 26.78 -3.51 -17.21
N ILE A 191 25.48 -3.18 -17.17
CA ILE A 191 24.87 -2.01 -17.80
C ILE A 191 24.81 -0.86 -16.79
N ASP A 192 24.27 -1.13 -15.60
CA ASP A 192 24.13 -0.15 -14.53
C ASP A 192 24.16 -0.86 -13.16
N PRO A 193 24.91 -0.34 -12.16
CA PRO A 193 24.95 -0.93 -10.83
C PRO A 193 23.58 -1.07 -10.14
N LYS A 194 22.58 -0.27 -10.52
CA LYS A 194 21.21 -0.33 -9.97
C LYS A 194 20.45 -1.62 -10.33
N TYR A 195 21.01 -2.50 -11.16
CA TYR A 195 20.49 -3.85 -11.42
C TYR A 195 21.01 -4.93 -10.43
N GLY A 196 21.72 -4.51 -9.36
CA GLY A 196 22.30 -5.43 -8.38
C GLY A 196 21.31 -6.01 -7.36
N GLY A 197 21.82 -6.92 -6.53
CA GLY A 197 21.22 -7.29 -5.25
C GLY A 197 19.88 -8.05 -5.29
N GLY A 198 19.40 -8.48 -6.45
CA GLY A 198 18.12 -9.19 -6.56
C GLY A 198 18.15 -10.61 -5.99
N HIS A 199 17.06 -11.02 -5.34
CA HIS A 199 16.90 -12.34 -4.69
C HIS A 199 15.94 -13.25 -5.46
N GLY A 200 16.19 -13.39 -6.76
CA GLY A 200 15.41 -14.23 -7.66
C GLY A 200 14.10 -13.59 -8.11
N SER A 201 13.25 -14.39 -8.75
CA SER A 201 12.07 -13.93 -9.47
C SER A 201 10.78 -13.95 -8.61
N THR A 202 9.92 -12.95 -8.79
CA THR A 202 8.55 -12.90 -8.27
C THR A 202 7.54 -13.29 -9.37
N TYR A 203 6.98 -14.50 -9.31
CA TYR A 203 5.95 -14.95 -10.26
C TYR A 203 4.67 -15.44 -9.58
N PRO A 204 3.48 -15.05 -10.09
CA PRO A 204 3.25 -14.06 -11.16
C PRO A 204 3.53 -12.62 -10.69
N PRO A 205 4.01 -11.71 -11.56
CA PRO A 205 4.27 -10.33 -11.18
C PRO A 205 2.97 -9.60 -10.84
N VAL A 206 3.10 -8.47 -10.13
CA VAL A 206 2.01 -7.58 -9.70
C VAL A 206 1.04 -7.30 -10.85
N ASP A 207 -0.26 -7.19 -10.55
CA ASP A 207 -1.26 -6.91 -11.60
C ASP A 207 -1.36 -5.41 -11.87
N VAL A 208 -1.34 -4.58 -10.82
CA VAL A 208 -1.41 -3.13 -10.95
C VAL A 208 -0.24 -2.45 -10.24
N ILE A 209 0.48 -1.57 -10.93
CA ILE A 209 1.47 -0.71 -10.29
C ILE A 209 1.40 0.71 -10.85
N ILE A 210 1.12 1.69 -9.99
CA ILE A 210 0.93 3.08 -10.37
C ILE A 210 1.83 3.96 -9.51
N GLY A 211 2.60 4.83 -10.14
CA GLY A 211 3.52 5.74 -9.46
C GLY A 211 4.31 6.58 -10.46
N ALA A 212 5.47 7.08 -10.02
CA ALA A 212 6.38 7.82 -10.92
C ALA A 212 7.34 6.90 -11.68
N GLY A 213 7.72 7.34 -12.89
CA GLY A 213 8.60 6.62 -13.81
C GLY A 213 9.96 7.31 -14.03
N GLY A 214 10.38 8.20 -13.13
CA GLY A 214 11.61 8.97 -13.31
C GLY A 214 12.83 8.09 -13.60
N SER A 215 13.74 8.57 -14.46
CA SER A 215 14.85 7.78 -15.02
C SER A 215 15.80 7.18 -13.99
N ASP A 216 15.88 7.76 -12.79
CA ASP A 216 16.66 7.20 -11.68
C ASP A 216 16.05 5.93 -11.07
N TYR A 217 14.77 5.67 -11.37
CA TYR A 217 13.96 4.59 -10.79
C TYR A 217 13.48 3.60 -11.84
N VAL A 218 13.13 4.09 -13.03
CA VAL A 218 12.69 3.30 -14.17
C VAL A 218 13.45 3.81 -15.40
N ASN A 219 14.43 3.05 -15.87
CA ASN A 219 15.27 3.49 -16.99
C ASN A 219 14.60 3.28 -18.36
N ASP A 220 15.24 3.80 -19.40
CA ASP A 220 14.73 3.71 -20.78
C ASP A 220 14.60 2.26 -21.28
N LEU A 221 15.45 1.32 -20.81
CA LEU A 221 15.34 -0.10 -21.21
C LEU A 221 14.03 -0.70 -20.70
N ILE A 222 13.67 -0.40 -19.45
CA ILE A 222 12.40 -0.81 -18.83
C ILE A 222 11.21 -0.19 -19.54
N ILE A 223 11.25 1.13 -19.75
CA ILE A 223 10.15 1.86 -20.40
C ILE A 223 9.94 1.37 -21.83
N ASN A 224 11.01 1.20 -22.60
CA ASN A 224 10.92 0.72 -23.99
C ASN A 224 10.37 -0.69 -24.07
N LYS A 225 10.75 -1.57 -23.14
CA LYS A 225 10.17 -2.92 -23.05
C LYS A 225 8.67 -2.85 -22.72
N LEU A 226 8.27 -2.07 -21.71
CA LEU A 226 6.85 -1.89 -21.34
C LEU A 226 6.03 -1.38 -22.52
N ARG A 227 6.51 -0.36 -23.24
CA ARG A 227 5.85 0.16 -24.44
C ARG A 227 5.69 -0.90 -25.53
N GLY A 228 6.73 -1.71 -25.75
CA GLY A 228 6.72 -2.78 -26.75
C GLY A 228 5.77 -3.94 -26.43
N GLU A 229 5.52 -4.20 -25.13
CA GLU A 229 4.63 -5.28 -24.67
C GLU A 229 3.23 -4.80 -24.27
N SER A 230 2.99 -3.48 -24.25
CA SER A 230 1.75 -2.88 -23.77
C SER A 230 0.51 -3.44 -24.47
N GLY A 231 -0.46 -3.93 -23.69
CA GLY A 231 -1.73 -4.47 -24.20
C GLY A 231 -1.63 -5.85 -24.84
N GLN A 232 -0.46 -6.50 -24.85
CA GLN A 232 -0.35 -7.89 -25.26
C GLN A 232 -0.95 -8.84 -24.21
N PRO A 233 -1.49 -10.01 -24.60
CA PRO A 233 -2.08 -10.96 -23.66
C PRO A 233 -1.12 -11.33 -22.51
N GLY A 234 -1.57 -11.14 -21.28
CA GLY A 234 -0.79 -11.44 -20.06
C GLY A 234 0.28 -10.41 -19.70
N LYS A 235 0.42 -9.32 -20.46
CA LYS A 235 1.34 -8.21 -20.20
C LYS A 235 0.60 -7.01 -19.63
N HIS A 236 1.34 -6.12 -18.97
CA HIS A 236 0.77 -4.87 -18.47
C HIS A 236 0.38 -3.95 -19.63
N PHE A 237 -0.78 -3.32 -19.51
CA PHE A 237 -1.14 -2.16 -20.30
C PHE A 237 -0.51 -0.92 -19.66
N LEU A 238 0.29 -0.19 -20.42
CA LEU A 238 1.00 0.99 -19.96
C LEU A 238 0.17 2.26 -20.21
N VAL A 239 -0.05 3.04 -19.16
CA VAL A 239 -0.55 4.42 -19.22
C VAL A 239 0.57 5.35 -18.77
N GLU A 240 0.97 6.26 -19.66
CA GLU A 240 2.02 7.24 -19.39
C GLU A 240 1.43 8.65 -19.32
N ARG A 241 2.15 9.55 -18.64
CA ARG A 241 1.85 10.98 -18.68
C ARG A 241 1.89 11.50 -20.13
N GLN A 242 0.79 12.08 -20.59
CA GLN A 242 0.70 12.76 -21.88
C GLN A 242 0.29 14.22 -21.71
N THR A 243 0.94 15.12 -22.45
CA THR A 243 0.62 16.56 -22.40
C THR A 243 -0.81 16.81 -22.85
N GLY A 244 -1.60 17.47 -22.01
CA GLY A 244 -2.99 17.81 -22.32
C GLY A 244 -4.00 16.67 -22.12
N VAL A 245 -3.56 15.53 -21.58
CA VAL A 245 -4.42 14.40 -21.23
C VAL A 245 -4.51 14.30 -19.71
N ASP A 246 -5.71 14.15 -19.18
CA ASP A 246 -5.90 13.84 -17.76
C ASP A 246 -5.45 12.40 -17.48
N GLY A 247 -4.51 12.23 -16.55
CA GLY A 247 -3.95 10.92 -16.23
C GLY A 247 -4.93 9.99 -15.51
N GLY A 248 -5.84 10.56 -14.72
CA GLY A 248 -6.90 9.82 -14.03
C GLY A 248 -7.90 9.24 -15.02
N ASP A 249 -8.37 10.06 -15.96
CA ASP A 249 -9.26 9.61 -17.04
C ASP A 249 -8.58 8.55 -17.92
N ALA A 250 -7.29 8.71 -18.23
CA ALA A 250 -6.55 7.73 -19.01
C ALA A 250 -6.43 6.37 -18.29
N LEU A 251 -6.15 6.38 -16.97
CA LEU A 251 -6.13 5.18 -16.15
C LEU A 251 -7.51 4.53 -16.06
N LEU A 252 -8.55 5.33 -15.85
CA LEU A 252 -9.94 4.87 -15.76
C LEU A 252 -10.39 4.19 -17.06
N ASN A 253 -10.07 4.80 -18.21
CA ASN A 253 -10.37 4.23 -19.51
C ASN A 253 -9.66 2.89 -19.72
N ALA A 254 -8.36 2.81 -19.38
CA ALA A 254 -7.62 1.56 -19.47
C ALA A 254 -8.16 0.48 -18.52
N ALA A 255 -8.53 0.83 -17.28
CA ALA A 255 -9.07 -0.10 -16.29
C ALA A 255 -10.47 -0.63 -16.65
N ASN A 256 -11.24 0.12 -17.46
CA ASN A 256 -12.56 -0.29 -17.93
C ASN A 256 -12.52 -1.19 -19.16
N ASP A 257 -11.38 -1.27 -19.86
CA ASP A 257 -11.18 -2.19 -20.97
C ASP A 257 -11.17 -3.65 -20.45
N PRO A 258 -12.09 -4.52 -20.91
CA PRO A 258 -12.16 -5.91 -20.44
C PRO A 258 -10.95 -6.78 -20.80
N ASP A 259 -10.12 -6.35 -21.76
CA ASP A 259 -8.90 -7.04 -22.18
C ASP A 259 -7.68 -6.62 -21.34
N VAL A 260 -7.77 -5.49 -20.65
CA VAL A 260 -6.74 -5.03 -19.71
C VAL A 260 -6.88 -5.79 -18.39
N THR A 261 -5.99 -6.76 -18.18
CA THR A 261 -5.93 -7.57 -16.96
C THR A 261 -4.78 -7.19 -16.03
N LYS A 262 -3.83 -6.41 -16.54
CA LYS A 262 -2.69 -5.85 -15.81
C LYS A 262 -2.46 -4.40 -16.25
N LEU A 263 -2.18 -3.51 -15.32
CA LEU A 263 -2.10 -2.06 -15.57
C LEU A 263 -0.83 -1.47 -14.94
N VAL A 264 -0.11 -0.68 -15.70
CA VAL A 264 1.01 0.14 -15.21
C VAL A 264 0.69 1.60 -15.48
N GLY A 265 0.80 2.43 -14.45
CA GLY A 265 0.67 3.88 -14.57
C GLY A 265 1.98 4.57 -14.23
N LEU A 266 2.65 5.19 -15.20
CA LEU A 266 3.87 5.96 -14.98
C LEU A 266 3.60 7.45 -15.20
N PHE A 267 3.49 8.17 -14.09
CA PHE A 267 3.26 9.60 -14.06
C PHE A 267 4.41 10.22 -13.30
N ASP A 268 5.33 10.90 -13.98
CA ASP A 268 6.40 11.66 -13.33
C ASP A 268 5.79 12.74 -12.44
N GLN A 269 5.51 12.37 -11.20
CA GLN A 269 4.59 13.13 -10.37
C GLN A 269 5.15 14.52 -10.15
N VAL A 270 4.39 15.50 -10.62
CA VAL A 270 4.61 16.89 -10.27
C VAL A 270 4.09 17.02 -8.84
N TYR A 271 4.99 16.88 -7.87
CA TYR A 271 4.64 17.08 -6.46
C TYR A 271 3.98 18.46 -6.28
N ARG A 272 2.84 18.49 -5.58
CA ARG A 272 2.39 19.72 -4.95
C ARG A 272 3.15 19.89 -3.65
N LYS A 273 3.70 21.08 -3.45
CA LYS A 273 4.19 21.46 -2.13
C LYS A 273 2.99 21.63 -1.19
N ALA A 274 3.22 21.43 0.10
CA ALA A 274 2.21 21.64 1.14
C ALA A 274 1.66 23.09 1.18
N ASP A 275 2.39 24.05 0.58
CA ASP A 275 1.96 25.46 0.44
C ASP A 275 1.06 25.70 -0.80
N GLY A 276 0.65 24.65 -1.51
CA GLY A 276 -0.16 24.73 -2.73
C GLY A 276 0.62 25.23 -3.96
N SER A 277 1.93 25.44 -3.86
CA SER A 277 2.79 25.80 -5.00
C SER A 277 3.37 24.57 -5.72
N GLY A 278 3.70 24.75 -7.00
CA GLY A 278 3.86 23.66 -7.97
C GLY A 278 2.61 23.56 -8.85
N ARG A 279 2.73 23.92 -10.15
CA ARG A 279 1.62 23.90 -11.12
C ARG A 279 1.11 22.46 -11.28
N THR A 280 -0.20 22.15 -11.33
CA THR A 280 -1.35 22.90 -11.87
C THR A 280 -2.56 22.76 -10.93
N ALA A 281 -3.50 23.71 -11.00
CA ALA A 281 -4.80 23.65 -10.32
C ALA A 281 -5.55 22.35 -10.69
N GLY A 282 -6.17 21.68 -9.72
CA GLY A 282 -6.97 20.45 -9.95
C GLY A 282 -6.82 19.29 -8.97
N PHE A 283 -5.78 19.20 -8.14
CA PHE A 283 -5.59 18.08 -7.21
C PHE A 283 -6.21 18.36 -5.83
N SER A 284 -7.12 17.52 -5.34
CA SER A 284 -7.60 17.52 -3.95
C SER A 284 -7.86 16.08 -3.56
N ASP A 285 -7.19 15.59 -2.51
CA ASP A 285 -7.51 14.30 -1.90
C ASP A 285 -8.61 14.55 -0.86
N ASP A 286 -9.75 13.90 -1.00
CA ASP A 286 -10.81 13.93 0.01
C ASP A 286 -11.37 12.51 0.23
N PHE A 287 -11.58 12.15 1.50
CA PHE A 287 -12.04 10.83 1.92
C PHE A 287 -13.47 10.92 2.45
N SER A 288 -14.43 10.23 1.85
CA SER A 288 -15.80 10.11 2.42
C SER A 288 -16.35 8.69 2.30
N THR A 289 -17.03 8.23 3.36
CA THR A 289 -17.67 6.91 3.45
C THR A 289 -19.13 6.97 3.02
N ASN A 290 -19.61 6.01 2.22
CA ASN A 290 -21.05 5.83 1.95
C ASN A 290 -21.66 4.73 2.85
N THR A 291 -22.95 4.89 3.19
CA THR A 291 -23.74 4.17 4.19
C THR A 291 -24.17 2.75 3.80
N THR A 292 -23.56 2.12 2.80
CA THR A 292 -23.94 0.79 2.27
C THR A 292 -22.98 -0.35 2.61
N GLY A 293 -21.91 -0.11 3.39
CA GLY A 293 -20.93 -1.15 3.74
C GLY A 293 -19.92 -1.45 2.63
N GLU A 294 -19.73 -0.51 1.70
CA GLU A 294 -18.70 -0.51 0.66
C GLU A 294 -17.64 0.55 1.01
N TYR A 295 -16.35 0.22 0.87
CA TYR A 295 -15.27 1.21 0.98
C TYR A 295 -15.14 1.96 -0.34
N THR A 296 -15.72 3.15 -0.41
CA THR A 296 -15.58 4.09 -1.53
C THR A 296 -14.41 5.04 -1.24
N VAL A 297 -13.52 5.26 -2.21
CA VAL A 297 -12.62 6.41 -2.22
C VAL A 297 -13.25 7.42 -3.18
N THR A 298 -13.84 8.48 -2.66
CA THR A 298 -14.58 9.45 -3.46
C THR A 298 -13.64 10.57 -3.92
N HIS A 299 -13.07 10.45 -5.12
CA HIS A 299 -12.33 11.56 -5.74
C HIS A 299 -13.31 12.58 -6.32
N THR A 300 -13.20 13.85 -5.91
CA THR A 300 -13.92 14.94 -6.58
C THR A 300 -12.95 15.66 -7.51
N TRP A 301 -12.88 15.24 -8.77
CA TRP A 301 -12.27 16.06 -9.81
C TRP A 301 -13.19 17.27 -10.02
N THR A 302 -12.68 18.50 -10.00
CA THR A 302 -13.44 19.69 -10.40
C THR A 302 -13.63 19.72 -11.93
N GLN A 303 -14.25 18.66 -12.44
CA GLN A 303 -15.02 18.53 -13.68
C GLN A 303 -15.84 17.20 -13.75
N GLY A 304 -16.11 16.54 -12.61
CA GLY A 304 -17.23 15.59 -12.50
C GLY A 304 -16.94 14.09 -12.71
N GLY A 305 -15.70 13.63 -12.53
CA GLY A 305 -15.42 12.20 -12.41
C GLY A 305 -15.48 11.73 -10.95
N VAL A 306 -16.16 10.61 -10.69
CA VAL A 306 -16.00 9.81 -9.47
C VAL A 306 -15.17 8.57 -9.86
N GLY A 307 -14.41 7.97 -8.96
CA GLY A 307 -13.68 6.74 -9.25
C GLY A 307 -13.48 5.89 -8.00
N SER A 308 -14.16 4.74 -7.94
CA SER A 308 -14.04 3.73 -6.88
C SER A 308 -13.15 2.57 -7.31
N PHE A 309 -12.36 1.99 -6.39
CA PHE A 309 -11.64 0.73 -6.64
C PHE A 309 -12.48 -0.45 -6.16
N LEU A 310 -12.98 -1.26 -7.09
CA LEU A 310 -13.68 -2.51 -6.77
C LEU A 310 -12.93 -3.68 -7.40
N TYR A 311 -12.78 -4.74 -6.59
CA TYR A 311 -12.49 -6.08 -7.09
C TYR A 311 -13.81 -6.74 -7.52
N ASP A 312 -13.86 -7.35 -8.70
CA ASP A 312 -15.03 -8.13 -9.10
C ASP A 312 -15.34 -9.31 -8.15
N SER A 313 -16.52 -9.91 -8.30
CA SER A 313 -16.97 -11.06 -7.49
C SER A 313 -16.07 -12.31 -7.60
N GLY A 314 -15.14 -12.33 -8.57
CA GLY A 314 -14.15 -13.39 -8.75
C GLY A 314 -12.76 -13.06 -8.17
N GLY A 315 -12.52 -11.83 -7.70
CA GLY A 315 -11.23 -11.39 -7.17
C GLY A 315 -10.13 -11.25 -8.23
N LYS A 316 -10.47 -11.14 -9.52
CA LYS A 316 -9.52 -11.26 -10.65
C LYS A 316 -9.19 -9.96 -11.38
N ARG A 317 -9.83 -8.84 -11.05
CA ARG A 317 -9.66 -7.56 -11.75
C ARG A 317 -9.68 -6.37 -10.79
N ALA A 318 -8.75 -5.44 -10.96
CA ALA A 318 -8.86 -4.10 -10.42
C ALA A 318 -9.68 -3.27 -11.41
N ARG A 319 -10.93 -2.95 -11.07
CA ARG A 319 -11.73 -1.99 -11.85
C ARG A 319 -11.77 -0.66 -11.11
N VAL A 320 -11.55 0.42 -11.86
CA VAL A 320 -11.90 1.77 -11.45
C VAL A 320 -13.32 2.02 -11.99
N LEU A 321 -14.30 2.12 -11.11
CA LEU A 321 -15.70 2.37 -11.48
C LEU A 321 -16.25 3.47 -10.59
N THR A 322 -16.86 4.48 -11.21
CA THR A 322 -17.33 5.73 -10.62
C THR A 322 -17.87 5.60 -9.22
#